data_AF-C1DWY4-F1
#
_entry.id   AF-C1DWY4-F1
#
_cell.length_a   1.000
_cell.length_b   1.000
_cell.length_c   1.000
_cell.angle_alpha   90.00
_cell.angle_beta   90.00
_cell.angle_gamma   90.00
#
_symmetry.space_group_name_H-M   'P 1'
#
loop_
_entity.id
_entity.type
_entity.pdbx_description
1 polymer ?
#
loop_
_entity_poly.entity_id
_entity_poly.type
_entity_poly.pdbx_seq_one_letter_code
_entity_poly.pdbx_strand_id
1 'polypeptide(L)'
;MEKIKTDLLLKHLFKNPATKLIEIILGKKINWQLLQDTDLKIVKNREADLVVKLEDNTILHIEIQSTNDPSMPYRMFEYFYLITDKYKPKDLIQVCIYLGKEPLKMSDKIQFSDWTYRYRLIDMKDVPCRELAKSPNITDKLLAGLCKIEDPKFYVENVIKEIKKANPKDRKELFTLFLEISKIKE
;
A
#
# COMPACT_ATOMS: atom_id res chain seq x y z
N MET A 1 32.09 -23.50 -19.83
CA MET A 1 30.89 -24.23 -20.32
C MET A 1 30.44 -25.39 -19.43
N GLU A 2 31.08 -25.64 -18.26
CA GLU A 2 30.80 -26.79 -17.38
C GLU A 2 29.82 -26.51 -16.24
N LYS A 3 29.76 -25.26 -15.76
CA LYS A 3 28.95 -24.82 -14.59
C LYS A 3 27.43 -25.02 -14.77
N ILE A 4 26.93 -24.82 -15.99
CA ILE A 4 25.49 -24.89 -16.32
C ILE A 4 24.95 -26.34 -16.15
N LYS A 5 25.79 -27.35 -16.40
CA LYS A 5 25.40 -28.77 -16.35
C LYS A 5 25.33 -29.28 -14.91
N THR A 6 26.23 -28.81 -14.04
CA THR A 6 26.28 -29.17 -12.62
C THR A 6 25.07 -28.61 -11.86
N ASP A 7 24.69 -27.35 -12.09
CA ASP A 7 23.52 -26.74 -11.43
C ASP A 7 22.21 -27.44 -11.78
N LEU A 8 22.06 -27.88 -13.04
CA LEU A 8 20.89 -28.64 -13.49
C LEU A 8 20.82 -30.04 -12.84
N LEU A 9 21.96 -30.72 -12.73
CA LEU A 9 22.09 -32.01 -12.03
C LEU A 9 21.76 -31.88 -10.54
N LEU A 10 22.31 -30.87 -9.87
CA LEU A 10 22.03 -30.61 -8.44
C LEU A 10 20.55 -30.27 -8.22
N LYS A 11 19.96 -29.40 -9.05
CA LYS A 11 18.52 -29.09 -8.99
C LYS A 11 17.64 -30.34 -9.18
N HIS A 12 18.04 -31.27 -10.05
CA HIS A 12 17.32 -32.54 -10.23
C HIS A 12 17.37 -33.41 -8.95
N LEU A 13 18.52 -33.49 -8.26
CA LEU A 13 18.63 -34.19 -6.98
C LEU A 13 17.77 -33.54 -5.88
N PHE A 14 17.61 -32.20 -5.89
CA PHE A 14 16.75 -31.50 -4.92
C PHE A 14 15.24 -31.63 -5.21
N LYS A 15 14.82 -32.01 -6.42
CA LYS A 15 13.40 -32.30 -6.72
C LYS A 15 12.88 -33.56 -6.01
N ASN A 16 13.80 -34.42 -5.56
CA ASN A 16 13.52 -35.52 -4.65
C ASN A 16 14.42 -35.37 -3.42
N PRO A 17 14.16 -34.35 -2.57
CA PRO A 17 15.15 -33.89 -1.62
C PRO A 17 15.47 -34.99 -0.62
N ALA A 18 16.77 -35.25 -0.42
CA ALA A 18 17.24 -36.15 0.61
C ALA A 18 16.72 -35.65 1.96
N THR A 19 15.73 -36.34 2.54
CA THR A 19 15.04 -35.93 3.78
C THR A 19 16.04 -35.63 4.89
N LYS A 20 17.14 -36.39 4.96
CA LYS A 20 18.22 -36.19 5.93
C LYS A 20 18.93 -34.85 5.80
N LEU A 21 19.17 -34.37 4.58
CA LEU A 21 19.82 -33.08 4.34
C LEU A 21 18.93 -31.94 4.83
N ILE A 22 17.62 -32.00 4.55
CA ILE A 22 16.68 -30.97 5.04
C ILE A 22 16.62 -30.99 6.57
N GLU A 23 16.55 -32.16 7.20
CA GLU A 23 16.59 -32.28 8.67
C GLU A 23 17.85 -31.66 9.28
N ILE A 24 19.01 -31.85 8.65
CA ILE A 24 20.29 -31.27 9.08
C ILE A 24 20.25 -29.73 8.96
N ILE A 25 19.80 -29.20 7.83
CA ILE A 25 19.70 -27.74 7.60
C ILE A 25 18.76 -27.09 8.62
N LEU A 26 17.63 -27.74 8.92
CA LEU A 26 16.62 -27.20 9.84
C LEU A 26 16.87 -27.54 11.31
N GLY A 27 17.87 -28.39 11.61
CA GLY A 27 18.18 -28.85 12.97
C GLY A 27 17.07 -29.65 13.65
N LYS A 28 16.08 -30.16 12.91
CA LYS A 28 14.92 -30.89 13.46
C LYS A 28 14.40 -31.95 12.50
N LYS A 29 13.81 -33.01 13.07
CA LYS A 29 13.01 -33.97 12.29
C LYS A 29 11.81 -33.25 11.69
N ILE A 30 11.48 -33.58 10.44
CA ILE A 30 10.37 -32.95 9.72
C ILE A 30 9.49 -33.99 9.03
N ASN A 31 8.20 -33.72 9.01
CA ASN A 31 7.28 -34.32 8.05
C ASN A 31 7.06 -33.28 6.95
N TRP A 32 7.25 -33.64 5.68
CA TRP A 32 7.20 -32.70 4.57
C TRP A 32 6.42 -33.26 3.39
N GLN A 33 5.82 -32.36 2.62
CA GLN A 33 5.13 -32.64 1.38
C GLN A 33 5.74 -31.79 0.28
N LEU A 34 6.09 -32.41 -0.85
CA LEU A 34 6.53 -31.66 -2.02
C LEU A 34 5.33 -30.89 -2.61
N LEU A 35 5.46 -29.57 -2.73
CA LEU A 35 4.54 -28.78 -3.53
C LEU A 35 4.84 -29.04 -5.01
N GLN A 36 3.87 -29.56 -5.75
CA GLN A 36 4.08 -30.05 -7.12
C GLN A 36 4.30 -28.93 -8.15
N ASP A 37 3.86 -27.71 -7.83
CA ASP A 37 4.04 -26.54 -8.68
C ASP A 37 5.10 -25.60 -8.09
N THR A 38 6.35 -25.80 -8.53
CA THR A 38 7.46 -24.89 -8.22
C THR A 38 7.61 -23.79 -9.26
N ASP A 39 6.86 -23.87 -10.37
CA ASP A 39 6.86 -22.86 -11.42
C ASP A 39 5.89 -21.74 -11.03
N LEU A 40 6.37 -20.82 -10.20
CA LEU A 40 5.62 -19.65 -9.74
C LEU A 40 5.44 -18.64 -10.88
N LYS A 41 4.51 -18.91 -11.80
CA LYS A 41 4.14 -17.98 -12.87
C LYS A 41 3.09 -17.00 -12.38
N ILE A 42 3.48 -15.75 -12.23
CA ILE A 42 2.56 -14.66 -11.88
C ILE A 42 2.47 -13.72 -13.09
N VAL A 43 1.30 -13.70 -13.73
CA VAL A 43 0.95 -12.67 -14.72
C VAL A 43 -0.07 -11.76 -14.08
N LYS A 44 0.39 -10.64 -13.54
CA LYS A 44 -0.47 -9.61 -12.94
C LYS A 44 0.01 -8.25 -13.42
N ASN A 45 -0.90 -7.44 -13.94
CA ASN A 45 -0.66 -6.01 -14.09
C ASN A 45 -1.04 -5.34 -12.76
N ARG A 46 -0.08 -4.62 -12.19
CA ARG A 46 -0.26 -3.83 -10.97
C ARG A 46 -0.08 -2.37 -11.33
N GLU A 47 -1.11 -1.59 -11.05
CA GLU A 47 -1.05 -0.14 -11.07
C GLU A 47 -1.10 0.32 -9.61
N ALA A 48 -0.18 1.22 -9.26
CA ALA A 48 -0.16 1.83 -7.94
C ALA A 48 -0.92 3.15 -8.01
N ASP A 49 -1.66 3.50 -6.96
CA ASP A 49 -2.45 4.74 -6.97
C ASP A 49 -1.57 5.99 -7.10
N LEU A 50 -0.42 5.99 -6.43
CA LEU A 50 0.57 7.06 -6.56
C LEU A 50 2.01 6.56 -6.30
N VAL A 51 2.92 6.94 -7.19
CA VAL A 51 4.37 6.74 -7.02
C VAL A 51 5.09 8.03 -7.40
N VAL A 52 5.78 8.63 -6.44
CA VAL A 52 6.48 9.91 -6.61
C VAL A 52 7.94 9.76 -6.18
N LYS A 53 8.86 10.29 -6.98
CA LYS A 53 10.27 10.41 -6.61
C LYS A 53 10.52 11.77 -5.96
N LEU A 54 11.12 11.76 -4.77
CA LEU A 54 11.50 12.94 -4.00
C LEU A 54 12.88 13.45 -4.41
N GLU A 55 13.24 14.66 -3.96
CA GLU A 55 14.51 15.33 -4.30
C GLU A 55 15.75 14.49 -3.94
N ASP A 56 15.71 13.74 -2.83
CA ASP A 56 16.83 12.92 -2.36
C ASP A 56 16.89 11.51 -2.98
N ASN A 57 16.12 11.26 -4.05
CA ASN A 57 15.96 9.95 -4.71
C ASN A 57 15.25 8.87 -3.85
N THR A 58 14.58 9.27 -2.77
CA THR A 58 13.56 8.43 -2.11
C THR A 58 12.31 8.36 -2.98
N ILE A 59 11.64 7.21 -2.99
CA ILE A 59 10.31 7.07 -3.59
C ILE A 59 9.24 7.02 -2.50
N LEU A 60 8.17 7.77 -2.69
CA LEU A 60 6.92 7.66 -1.96
C LEU A 60 5.92 6.87 -2.79
N HIS A 61 5.42 5.78 -2.23
CA HIS A 61 4.35 4.96 -2.79
C HIS A 61 3.12 5.03 -1.88
N ILE A 62 1.98 5.39 -2.44
CA ILE A 62 0.70 5.48 -1.73
C ILE A 62 -0.32 4.58 -2.42
N GLU A 63 -1.07 3.85 -1.60
CA GLU A 63 -2.29 3.12 -1.97
C GLU A 63 -3.46 3.64 -1.12
N ILE A 64 -4.65 3.67 -1.69
CA ILE A 64 -5.89 4.09 -1.05
C ILE A 64 -6.83 2.88 -0.98
N GLN A 65 -7.36 2.59 0.21
CA GLN A 65 -8.29 1.48 0.43
C GLN A 65 -9.55 1.98 1.11
N SER A 66 -10.72 1.69 0.52
CA SER A 66 -12.04 1.99 1.09
C SER A 66 -12.65 0.79 1.83
N THR A 67 -12.01 -0.39 1.74
CA THR A 67 -12.44 -1.62 2.42
C THR A 67 -11.25 -2.29 3.10
N ASN A 68 -11.54 -3.17 4.06
CA ASN A 68 -10.49 -3.96 4.71
C ASN A 68 -10.11 -5.13 3.80
N ASP A 69 -9.09 -4.94 2.96
CA ASP A 69 -8.52 -5.97 2.11
C ASP A 69 -7.44 -6.78 2.87
N PRO A 70 -7.71 -8.05 3.26
CA PRO A 70 -6.73 -8.86 3.98
C PRO A 70 -5.50 -9.22 3.13
N SER A 71 -5.56 -9.07 1.81
CA SER A 71 -4.43 -9.30 0.91
C SER A 71 -3.49 -8.09 0.81
N MET A 72 -3.89 -6.93 1.34
CA MET A 72 -3.15 -5.68 1.20
C MET A 72 -1.69 -5.76 1.65
N PRO A 73 -1.32 -6.44 2.76
CA PRO A 73 0.10 -6.56 3.14
C PRO A 73 0.97 -7.21 2.06
N TYR A 74 0.45 -8.27 1.43
CA TYR A 74 1.14 -8.98 0.34
C TYR A 74 1.19 -8.14 -0.94
N ARG A 75 0.14 -7.37 -1.23
CA ARG A 75 0.15 -6.40 -2.33
C ARG A 75 1.21 -5.31 -2.09
N MET A 76 1.28 -4.75 -0.89
CA MET A 76 2.30 -3.75 -0.54
C MET A 76 3.71 -4.29 -0.69
N PHE A 77 3.95 -5.55 -0.29
CA PHE A 77 5.22 -6.22 -0.52
C PHE A 77 5.52 -6.47 -2.00
N GLU A 78 4.51 -6.84 -2.80
CA GLU A 78 4.64 -6.96 -4.26
C GLU A 78 5.04 -5.60 -4.88
N TYR A 79 4.38 -4.51 -4.50
CA TYR A 79 4.75 -3.15 -4.93
C TYR A 79 6.16 -2.77 -4.48
N PHE A 80 6.58 -3.13 -3.27
CA PHE A 80 7.94 -2.88 -2.78
C PHE A 80 8.97 -3.46 -3.76
N TYR A 81 8.82 -4.74 -4.09
CA TYR A 81 9.71 -5.42 -5.02
C TYR A 81 9.68 -4.77 -6.40
N LEU A 82 8.50 -4.57 -6.99
CA LEU A 82 8.37 -4.02 -8.34
C LEU A 82 8.94 -2.59 -8.45
N ILE A 83 8.69 -1.73 -7.47
CA ILE A 83 9.16 -0.34 -7.47
C ILE A 83 10.68 -0.29 -7.26
N THR A 84 11.20 -1.03 -6.27
CA THR A 84 12.64 -1.05 -6.01
C THR A 84 13.41 -1.68 -7.15
N ASP A 85 12.86 -2.72 -7.80
CA ASP A 85 13.48 -3.33 -8.96
C ASP A 85 13.51 -2.37 -10.16
N LYS A 86 12.38 -1.72 -10.45
CA LYS A 86 12.26 -0.83 -11.61
C LYS A 86 13.07 0.46 -11.48
N TYR A 87 13.03 1.11 -10.31
CA TYR A 87 13.55 2.48 -10.16
C TYR A 87 14.85 2.58 -9.36
N LYS A 88 15.28 1.51 -8.67
CA LYS A 88 16.49 1.47 -7.84
C LYS A 88 16.63 2.72 -6.94
N PRO A 89 15.60 3.06 -6.14
CA PRO A 89 15.63 4.27 -5.33
C PRO A 89 16.64 4.15 -4.19
N LYS A 90 17.00 5.30 -3.59
CA LYS A 90 17.80 5.34 -2.37
C LYS A 90 17.03 4.70 -1.20
N ASP A 91 15.75 5.02 -1.10
CA ASP A 91 14.82 4.48 -0.10
C ASP A 91 13.40 4.43 -0.67
N LEU A 92 12.53 3.63 -0.06
CA LEU A 92 11.12 3.50 -0.43
C LEU A 92 10.21 3.62 0.79
N ILE A 93 9.42 4.69 0.83
CA ILE A 93 8.38 4.90 1.83
C ILE A 93 7.05 4.42 1.24
N GLN A 94 6.43 3.44 1.89
CA GLN A 94 5.13 2.93 1.48
C GLN A 94 4.06 3.28 2.50
N VAL A 95 2.94 3.80 2.01
CA VAL A 95 1.79 4.20 2.80
C VAL A 95 0.53 3.61 2.19
N CYS A 96 -0.29 2.97 3.01
CA CYS A 96 -1.67 2.64 2.67
C CYS A 96 -2.57 3.57 3.48
N ILE A 97 -3.39 4.34 2.79
CA ILE A 97 -4.39 5.24 3.35
C ILE A 97 -5.72 4.51 3.38
N TYR A 98 -6.28 4.33 4.56
CA TYR A 98 -7.60 3.74 4.75
C TYR A 98 -8.67 4.82 4.89
N LEU A 99 -9.71 4.70 4.06
CA LEU A 99 -10.86 5.60 3.98
C LEU A 99 -12.18 4.87 4.24
N GLY A 100 -12.14 3.64 4.74
CA GLY A 100 -13.33 2.82 4.88
C GLY A 100 -14.23 3.21 6.05
N LYS A 101 -15.52 2.89 5.92
CA LYS A 101 -16.55 3.14 6.96
C LYS A 101 -16.36 2.24 8.18
N GLU A 102 -16.02 0.98 7.94
CA GLU A 102 -15.71 0.03 9.00
C GLU A 102 -14.44 0.43 9.77
N PRO A 103 -14.26 -0.02 11.02
CA PRO A 103 -12.97 0.10 11.69
C PRO A 103 -11.86 -0.58 10.90
N LEU A 104 -10.68 0.04 10.85
CA LEU A 104 -9.48 -0.54 10.25
C LEU A 104 -9.08 -1.86 10.94
N LYS A 105 -8.95 -2.92 10.16
CA LYS A 105 -8.58 -4.28 10.60
C LYS A 105 -7.42 -4.88 9.79
N MET A 106 -6.99 -4.22 8.72
CA MET A 106 -5.84 -4.66 7.94
C MET A 106 -4.57 -4.64 8.79
N SER A 107 -3.68 -5.59 8.54
CA SER A 107 -2.34 -5.61 9.14
C SER A 107 -1.44 -4.60 8.42
N ASP A 108 -0.51 -3.98 9.14
CA ASP A 108 0.56 -3.13 8.59
C ASP A 108 1.83 -3.93 8.24
N LYS A 109 1.79 -5.25 8.46
CA LYS A 109 2.97 -6.12 8.38
C LYS A 109 2.67 -7.50 7.82
N ILE A 110 3.73 -8.13 7.28
CA ILE A 110 3.84 -9.58 7.08
C ILE A 110 4.94 -10.06 8.03
N GLN A 111 4.62 -11.05 8.86
CA GLN A 111 5.56 -11.56 9.86
C GLN A 111 5.80 -13.06 9.65
N PHE A 112 7.06 -13.41 9.40
CA PHE A 112 7.59 -14.77 9.47
C PHE A 112 8.55 -14.87 10.67
N SER A 113 9.09 -16.07 10.93
CA SER A 113 10.01 -16.32 12.05
C SER A 113 11.22 -15.39 12.04
N ASP A 114 11.89 -15.30 10.89
CA ASP A 114 13.21 -14.69 10.76
C ASP A 114 13.17 -13.32 10.07
N TRP A 115 11.98 -12.90 9.61
CA TRP A 115 11.83 -11.70 8.82
C TRP A 115 10.44 -11.09 8.98
N THR A 116 10.40 -9.75 8.99
CA THR A 116 9.16 -8.99 9.03
C THR A 116 9.24 -7.88 7.99
N TYR A 117 8.21 -7.79 7.16
CA TYR A 117 7.96 -6.64 6.30
C TYR A 117 6.90 -5.74 6.92
N ARG A 118 7.06 -4.43 6.78
CA ARG A 118 6.14 -3.41 7.30
C ARG A 118 5.96 -2.29 6.30
N TYR A 119 4.81 -1.65 6.35
CA TYR A 119 4.51 -0.40 5.67
C TYR A 119 3.68 0.49 6.59
N ARG A 120 3.50 1.76 6.24
CA ARG A 120 2.65 2.66 7.04
C ARG A 120 1.20 2.42 6.67
N LEU A 121 0.37 2.10 7.65
CA LEU A 121 -1.07 1.98 7.46
C LEU A 121 -1.75 3.07 8.29
N ILE A 122 -2.45 3.98 7.61
CA ILE A 122 -3.02 5.19 8.20
C ILE A 122 -4.53 5.15 8.02
N ASP A 123 -5.28 5.14 9.12
CA ASP A 123 -6.72 5.43 9.10
C ASP A 123 -6.90 6.95 9.07
N MET A 124 -7.46 7.49 7.98
CA MET A 124 -7.63 8.94 7.85
C MET A 124 -8.59 9.51 8.89
N LYS A 125 -9.49 8.70 9.45
CA LYS A 125 -10.39 9.14 10.52
C LYS A 125 -9.67 9.57 11.78
N ASP A 126 -8.43 9.12 11.98
CA ASP A 126 -7.60 9.47 13.13
C ASP A 126 -6.63 10.62 12.85
N VAL A 127 -6.50 11.03 11.59
CA VAL A 127 -5.57 12.11 11.21
C VAL A 127 -6.22 13.47 11.52
N PRO A 128 -5.62 14.30 12.39
CA PRO A 128 -6.11 15.67 12.61
C PRO A 128 -5.73 16.55 11.42
N CYS A 129 -6.71 16.98 10.63
CA CYS A 129 -6.46 17.71 9.39
C CYS A 129 -6.77 19.21 9.48
N ARG A 130 -6.52 19.82 10.65
CA ARG A 130 -6.75 21.26 10.86
C ARG A 130 -5.97 22.12 9.86
N GLU A 131 -4.77 21.70 9.48
CA GLU A 131 -3.93 22.42 8.52
C GLU A 131 -4.42 22.26 7.08
N LEU A 132 -4.93 21.09 6.68
CA LEU A 132 -5.57 20.91 5.36
C LEU A 132 -6.82 21.78 5.21
N ALA A 133 -7.66 21.86 6.26
CA ALA A 133 -8.87 22.69 6.25
C ALA A 133 -8.55 24.21 6.14
N LYS A 134 -7.36 24.63 6.60
CA LYS A 134 -6.87 26.01 6.50
C LYS A 134 -6.11 26.30 5.20
N SER A 135 -5.70 25.27 4.46
CA SER A 135 -4.89 25.44 3.24
C SER A 135 -5.57 26.38 2.24
N PRO A 136 -4.83 27.27 1.57
CA PRO A 136 -5.41 28.08 0.49
C PRO A 136 -5.80 27.24 -0.74
N ASN A 137 -5.32 26.00 -0.84
CA ASN A 137 -5.66 25.09 -1.94
C ASN A 137 -7.03 24.42 -1.69
N ILE A 138 -7.93 24.51 -2.68
CA ILE A 138 -9.27 23.95 -2.55
C ILE A 138 -9.29 22.42 -2.48
N THR A 139 -8.36 21.75 -3.17
CA THR A 139 -8.20 20.29 -3.11
C THR A 139 -7.82 19.85 -1.70
N ASP A 140 -6.87 20.54 -1.06
CA ASP A 140 -6.51 20.26 0.34
C ASP A 140 -7.71 20.41 1.27
N LYS A 141 -8.51 21.48 1.08
CA LYS A 141 -9.74 21.68 1.85
C LYS A 141 -10.74 20.57 1.60
N LEU A 142 -10.94 20.13 0.37
CA LEU A 142 -11.85 19.02 0.06
C LEU A 142 -11.37 17.72 0.71
N LEU A 143 -10.08 17.41 0.61
CA LEU A 143 -9.46 16.23 1.21
C LEU A 143 -9.52 16.24 2.74
N ALA A 144 -9.54 17.41 3.39
CA ALA A 144 -9.75 17.52 4.84
C ALA A 144 -11.09 16.89 5.29
N GLY A 145 -12.06 16.76 4.38
CA GLY A 145 -13.33 16.06 4.61
C GLY A 145 -13.18 14.58 4.96
N LEU A 146 -12.09 13.95 4.47
CA LEU A 146 -11.77 12.55 4.70
C LEU A 146 -11.17 12.29 6.09
N CYS A 147 -10.84 13.36 6.82
CA CYS A 147 -10.12 13.28 8.08
C CYS A 147 -11.02 13.39 9.32
N LYS A 148 -10.39 13.38 10.50
CA LYS A 148 -11.01 13.87 11.74
C LYS A 148 -11.32 15.36 11.62
N ILE A 149 -12.61 15.71 11.71
CA ILE A 149 -13.09 17.09 11.69
C ILE A 149 -13.54 17.44 13.10
N GLU A 150 -12.83 18.38 13.74
CA GLU A 150 -13.15 18.85 15.10
C GLU A 150 -14.35 19.81 15.10
N ASP A 151 -14.44 20.68 14.09
CA ASP A 151 -15.54 21.64 13.91
C ASP A 151 -16.16 21.46 12.50
N PRO A 152 -17.22 20.63 12.38
CA PRO A 152 -17.90 20.39 11.11
C PRO A 152 -18.47 21.64 10.47
N LYS A 153 -18.97 22.59 11.29
CA LYS A 153 -19.57 23.82 10.78
C LYS A 153 -18.51 24.71 10.14
N PHE A 154 -17.39 24.94 10.84
CA PHE A 154 -16.26 25.70 10.31
C PHE A 154 -15.69 25.08 9.03
N TYR A 155 -15.60 23.75 8.99
CA TYR A 155 -15.15 23.02 7.80
C TYR A 155 -16.05 23.29 6.59
N VAL A 156 -17.36 23.05 6.74
CA VAL A 156 -18.35 23.23 5.66
C VAL A 156 -18.37 24.68 5.17
N GLU A 157 -18.40 25.65 6.09
CA GLU A 157 -18.41 27.07 5.75
C GLU A 157 -17.16 27.48 4.96
N ASN A 158 -15.98 27.00 5.36
CA ASN A 158 -14.73 27.28 4.65
C ASN A 158 -14.67 26.66 3.26
N VAL A 159 -15.11 25.42 3.09
CA VAL A 159 -15.14 24.77 1.78
C VAL A 159 -16.10 25.51 0.84
N ILE A 160 -17.33 25.79 1.30
CA ILE A 160 -18.32 26.53 0.50
C ILE A 160 -17.79 27.93 0.12
N LYS A 161 -17.12 28.61 1.05
CA LYS A 161 -16.51 29.92 0.79
C LYS A 161 -15.46 29.86 -0.32
N GLU A 162 -14.60 28.84 -0.34
CA GLU A 162 -13.60 28.69 -1.41
C GLU A 162 -14.22 28.26 -2.74
N ILE A 163 -15.21 27.36 -2.74
CA ILE A 163 -15.95 26.99 -3.97
C ILE A 163 -16.57 28.23 -4.61
N LYS A 164 -17.14 29.14 -3.80
CA LYS A 164 -17.72 30.40 -4.30
C LYS A 164 -16.68 31.35 -4.90
N LYS A 165 -15.41 31.28 -4.48
CA LYS A 165 -14.31 32.08 -5.06
C LYS A 165 -13.70 31.45 -6.30
N ALA A 166 -13.85 30.14 -6.48
CA ALA A 166 -13.37 29.43 -7.66
C ALA A 166 -14.04 29.95 -8.95
N ASN A 167 -13.41 29.65 -10.09
CA ASN A 167 -13.93 29.97 -11.41
C ASN A 167 -15.36 29.42 -11.56
N PRO A 168 -16.35 30.23 -12.01
CA PRO A 168 -17.74 29.80 -12.17
C PRO A 168 -17.93 28.47 -12.90
N LYS A 169 -17.06 28.16 -13.88
CA LYS A 169 -17.12 26.91 -14.64
C LYS A 169 -16.84 25.66 -13.80
N ASP A 170 -15.98 25.78 -12.77
CA ASP A 170 -15.49 24.65 -11.98
C ASP A 170 -16.33 24.42 -10.71
N ARG A 171 -17.16 25.40 -10.32
CA ARG A 171 -17.92 25.36 -9.05
C ARG A 171 -18.83 24.14 -8.93
N LYS A 172 -19.48 23.75 -10.04
CA LYS A 172 -20.40 22.61 -10.05
C LYS A 172 -19.65 21.31 -9.74
N GLU A 173 -18.49 21.12 -10.37
CA GLU A 173 -17.65 19.95 -10.15
C GLU A 173 -17.10 19.90 -8.72
N LEU A 174 -16.56 21.01 -8.23
CA LEU A 174 -16.06 21.11 -6.86
C LEU A 174 -17.14 20.84 -5.81
N PHE A 175 -18.37 21.29 -6.06
CA PHE A 175 -19.49 21.02 -5.17
C PHE A 175 -19.91 19.54 -5.21
N THR A 176 -19.92 18.91 -6.39
CA THR A 176 -20.16 17.47 -6.51
C THR A 176 -19.10 16.67 -5.74
N LEU A 177 -17.81 16.99 -5.93
CA LEU A 177 -16.71 16.32 -5.23
C LEU A 177 -16.82 16.47 -3.71
N PHE A 178 -17.19 17.65 -3.23
CA PHE A 178 -17.45 17.88 -1.81
C PHE A 178 -18.55 16.97 -1.23
N LEU A 179 -19.65 16.80 -1.97
CA LEU A 179 -20.75 15.92 -1.57
C LEU A 179 -20.33 14.45 -1.59
N GLU A 180 -19.55 14.02 -2.58
CA GLU A 180 -19.04 12.65 -2.67
C GLU A 180 -18.11 12.32 -1.51
N ILE A 181 -17.16 13.21 -1.20
CA ILE A 181 -16.26 13.07 -0.05
C ILE A 181 -17.05 12.96 1.26
N SER A 182 -18.11 13.75 1.42
CA SER A 182 -18.93 13.73 2.63
C SER A 182 -19.63 12.37 2.85
N LYS A 183 -20.03 11.68 1.77
CA LYS A 183 -20.67 10.35 1.81
C LYS A 183 -19.73 9.20 2.17
N ILE A 184 -18.43 9.40 2.01
CA ILE A 184 -17.41 8.40 2.40
C ILE A 184 -17.40 8.23 3.92
N LYS A 185 -17.75 9.29 4.67
CA LYS A 185 -17.69 9.33 6.12
C LYS A 185 -18.97 8.87 6.84
N GLU A 186 -20.14 9.07 6.24
CA GLU A 186 -21.45 8.57 6.75
C GLU A 186 -21.52 7.04 6.73
#